data_AF-A0A200Q8P9-F1
#
_entry.id   AF-A0A200Q8P9-F1
#
_cell.length_a   1.000
_cell.length_b   1.000
_cell.length_c   1.000
_cell.angle_alpha   90.00
_cell.angle_beta   90.00
_cell.angle_gamma   90.00
#
_symmetry.space_group_name_H-M   'P 1'
#
loop_
_entity.id
_entity.type
_entity.pdbx_description
1 polymer ?
#
loop_
_entity_poly.entity_id
_entity_poly.type
_entity_poly.pdbx_seq_one_letter_code
_entity_poly.pdbx_strand_id
1 'polypeptide(L)'
;MSEILPLLVEAGVLTRREPTPPPDPLPKWYKANLHCDFHQAAGHATDKCIALRHEIQNLLDANKINIPGPTSIVSYNHLGNNDGMNLSAPQTFRSKEISKSNVVDDMVSSNGILYEPGEHPDHVIVIKYVPYVGDSKRAMDEYTSEIFMGGKSTIVMHNTCEDSLLAAPIILDLVLLAELSTRIQLKSEGEEKFHSFHPVATILSYLTKAPLVPPGTPVVNALSKQRAMLENIMRACVGLAPENNMILEYK
;
A
#
# COMPACT_ATOMS: atom_id res chain seq x y z
N MET A 1 -19.33 19.40 -2.71
CA MET A 1 -19.81 18.71 -3.94
C MET A 1 -20.01 19.69 -5.09
N SER A 2 -20.48 20.91 -4.83
CA SER A 2 -20.57 22.00 -5.81
C SER A 2 -19.23 22.30 -6.52
N GLU A 3 -18.12 22.31 -5.78
CA GLU A 3 -16.77 22.51 -6.34
C GLU A 3 -16.23 21.28 -7.11
N ILE A 4 -16.78 20.10 -6.82
CA ILE A 4 -16.27 18.79 -7.28
C ILE A 4 -16.87 18.41 -8.62
N LEU A 5 -18.17 18.65 -8.75
CA LEU A 5 -18.95 18.24 -9.91
C LEU A 5 -18.34 18.75 -11.24
N PRO A 6 -17.86 20.00 -11.35
CA PRO A 6 -17.18 20.45 -12.57
C PRO A 6 -15.94 19.62 -12.92
N LEU A 7 -15.10 19.31 -11.94
CA LEU A 7 -13.87 18.54 -12.12
C LEU A 7 -14.15 17.09 -12.59
N LEU A 8 -15.17 16.44 -12.01
CA LEU A 8 -15.54 15.08 -12.40
C LEU A 8 -16.16 15.01 -13.80
N VAL A 9 -16.86 16.08 -14.19
CA VAL A 9 -17.42 16.20 -15.53
C VAL A 9 -16.33 16.50 -16.55
N GLU A 10 -15.37 17.34 -16.22
CA GLU A 10 -14.20 17.63 -17.07
C GLU A 10 -13.31 16.40 -17.25
N ALA A 11 -13.07 15.64 -16.18
CA ALA A 11 -12.36 14.36 -16.24
C ALA A 11 -13.13 13.23 -16.95
N GLY A 12 -14.37 13.47 -17.39
CA GLY A 12 -15.20 12.50 -18.11
C GLY A 12 -15.66 11.29 -17.28
N VAL A 13 -15.45 11.31 -15.96
CA VAL A 13 -15.79 10.19 -15.07
C VAL A 13 -17.23 10.25 -14.55
N LEU A 14 -17.88 11.42 -14.63
CA LEU A 14 -19.26 11.63 -14.20
C LEU A 14 -19.95 12.61 -15.14
N THR A 15 -21.23 12.39 -15.45
CA THR A 15 -22.03 13.29 -16.30
C THR A 15 -23.14 13.95 -15.49
N ARG A 16 -23.45 15.21 -15.80
CA ARG A 16 -24.64 15.87 -15.23
C ARG A 16 -25.89 15.17 -15.75
N ARG A 17 -26.87 14.95 -14.89
CA ARG A 17 -28.15 14.34 -15.26
C ARG A 17 -29.03 15.36 -15.97
N GLU A 18 -29.82 14.88 -16.92
CA GLU A 18 -30.82 15.71 -17.58
C GLU A 18 -31.90 16.18 -16.58
N PRO A 19 -32.41 17.42 -16.72
CA PRO A 19 -33.45 17.92 -15.84
C PRO A 19 -34.75 17.14 -15.99
N THR A 20 -35.24 16.53 -14.91
CA THR A 20 -36.56 15.91 -14.85
C THR A 20 -37.58 16.84 -14.18
N PRO A 21 -38.87 16.76 -14.55
CA PRO A 21 -39.91 17.54 -13.88
C PRO A 21 -39.98 17.19 -12.37
N PRO A 22 -40.32 18.18 -11.52
CA PRO A 22 -40.40 17.94 -10.08
C PRO A 22 -41.54 16.95 -9.75
N PRO A 23 -41.38 16.10 -8.72
CA PRO A 23 -42.41 15.14 -8.33
C PRO A 23 -43.71 15.83 -7.88
N ASP A 24 -44.86 15.21 -8.20
CA ASP A 24 -46.18 15.62 -7.72
C ASP A 24 -46.80 14.47 -6.89
N PRO A 25 -47.06 14.65 -5.57
CA PRO A 25 -46.91 15.88 -4.79
C PRO A 25 -45.46 16.23 -4.44
N LEU A 26 -45.20 17.54 -4.30
CA LEU A 26 -43.87 18.06 -3.95
C LEU A 26 -43.40 17.51 -2.58
N PRO A 27 -42.19 16.94 -2.50
CA PRO A 27 -41.66 16.44 -1.24
C PRO A 27 -41.39 17.54 -0.22
N LYS A 28 -41.46 17.21 1.09
CA LYS A 28 -41.19 18.15 2.20
C LYS A 28 -39.81 18.81 2.17
N TRP A 29 -38.82 18.16 1.55
CA TRP A 29 -37.46 18.67 1.44
C TRP A 29 -37.26 19.62 0.25
N TYR A 30 -38.23 19.70 -0.68
CA TYR A 30 -38.13 20.49 -1.90
C TYR A 30 -38.17 22.00 -1.59
N LYS A 31 -37.20 22.73 -2.12
CA LYS A 31 -37.06 24.18 -1.99
C LYS A 31 -36.86 24.79 -3.37
N ALA A 32 -37.87 25.50 -3.87
CA ALA A 32 -37.88 26.09 -5.22
C ALA A 32 -36.77 27.14 -5.43
N ASN A 33 -36.26 27.75 -4.35
CA ASN A 33 -35.21 28.76 -4.39
C ASN A 33 -33.78 28.18 -4.39
N LEU A 34 -33.62 26.86 -4.34
CA LEU A 34 -32.32 26.19 -4.39
C LEU A 34 -32.13 25.45 -5.71
N HIS A 35 -30.91 25.43 -6.23
CA HIS A 35 -30.54 24.78 -7.48
C HIS A 35 -29.47 23.70 -7.26
N CYS A 36 -29.60 22.58 -7.97
CA CYS A 36 -28.62 21.49 -7.99
C CYS A 36 -28.03 21.36 -9.38
N ASP A 37 -26.74 21.64 -9.52
CA ASP A 37 -26.02 21.60 -10.80
C ASP A 37 -25.90 20.16 -11.36
N PHE A 38 -25.98 19.14 -10.51
CA PHE A 38 -25.92 17.74 -10.94
C PHE A 38 -27.21 17.30 -11.64
N HIS A 39 -28.37 17.79 -11.18
CA HIS A 39 -29.67 17.53 -11.81
C HIS A 39 -30.11 18.65 -12.76
N GLN A 40 -29.39 19.77 -12.76
CA GLN A 40 -29.71 20.96 -13.56
C GLN A 40 -31.13 21.47 -13.30
N ALA A 41 -31.63 21.32 -12.07
CA ALA A 41 -33.02 21.60 -11.69
C ALA A 41 -33.13 22.24 -10.29
N ALA A 42 -34.28 22.88 -10.03
CA ALA A 42 -34.60 23.45 -8.72
C ALA A 42 -35.03 22.35 -7.72
N GLY A 43 -34.79 22.60 -6.43
CA GLY A 43 -35.31 21.76 -5.34
C GLY A 43 -34.37 21.58 -4.15
N HIS A 44 -33.06 21.43 -4.39
CA HIS A 44 -32.05 21.30 -3.34
C HIS A 44 -30.70 21.86 -3.83
N ALA A 45 -29.79 22.18 -2.90
CA ALA A 45 -28.44 22.62 -3.26
C ALA A 45 -27.55 21.43 -3.68
N THR A 46 -26.61 21.64 -4.62
CA THR A 46 -25.65 20.62 -5.08
C THR A 46 -24.92 19.92 -3.93
N ASP A 47 -24.55 20.65 -2.87
CA ASP A 47 -23.88 20.08 -1.68
C ASP A 47 -24.73 19.16 -0.82
N LYS A 48 -26.05 19.17 -1.02
CA LYS A 48 -27.01 18.29 -0.32
C LYS A 48 -27.59 17.21 -1.24
N CYS A 49 -27.02 17.04 -2.43
CA CYS A 49 -27.52 16.08 -3.42
C CYS A 49 -27.13 14.64 -3.06
N ILE A 50 -28.09 13.86 -2.56
CA ILE A 50 -27.86 12.45 -2.17
C ILE A 50 -27.46 11.60 -3.39
N ALA A 51 -28.11 11.83 -4.54
CA ALA A 51 -27.81 11.09 -5.77
C ALA A 51 -26.35 11.32 -6.24
N LEU A 52 -25.86 12.57 -6.19
CA LEU A 52 -24.46 12.88 -6.49
C LEU A 52 -23.50 12.20 -5.51
N ARG A 53 -23.84 12.18 -4.22
CA ARG A 53 -23.04 11.49 -3.20
C ARG A 53 -22.94 9.98 -3.48
N HIS A 54 -24.04 9.35 -3.87
CA HIS A 54 -24.07 7.93 -4.22
C HIS A 54 -23.26 7.66 -5.48
N GLU A 55 -23.36 8.51 -6.50
CA GLU A 55 -22.58 8.35 -7.73
C GLU A 55 -21.07 8.48 -7.46
N ILE A 56 -20.67 9.48 -6.65
CA ILE A 56 -19.28 9.62 -6.21
C ILE A 56 -18.81 8.41 -5.41
N GLN A 57 -19.66 7.88 -4.52
CA GLN A 57 -19.34 6.65 -3.78
C GLN A 57 -19.18 5.45 -4.71
N ASN A 58 -20.07 5.28 -5.69
CA ASN A 58 -19.93 4.22 -6.71
C ASN A 58 -18.64 4.35 -7.50
N LEU A 59 -18.20 5.58 -7.79
CA LEU A 59 -16.93 5.83 -8.49
C LEU A 59 -15.71 5.54 -7.61
N LEU A 60 -15.79 5.81 -6.31
CA LEU A 60 -14.79 5.39 -5.33
C LEU A 60 -14.72 3.86 -5.22
N ASP A 61 -15.89 3.21 -5.08
CA ASP A 61 -15.99 1.75 -4.93
C ASP A 61 -15.55 1.02 -6.21
N ALA A 62 -15.75 1.63 -7.39
CA ALA A 62 -15.30 1.12 -8.67
C ALA A 62 -13.84 1.50 -9.01
N ASN A 63 -13.10 2.12 -8.08
CA ASN A 63 -11.75 2.66 -8.28
C ASN A 63 -11.61 3.61 -9.49
N LYS A 64 -12.71 4.22 -9.95
CA LYS A 64 -12.71 5.23 -11.02
C LYS A 64 -12.31 6.62 -10.53
N ILE A 65 -12.41 6.84 -9.23
CA ILE A 65 -11.89 7.99 -8.50
C ILE A 65 -11.17 7.39 -7.29
N ASN A 66 -9.94 7.81 -6.99
CA ASN A 66 -9.09 7.07 -6.05
C ASN A 66 -8.66 7.89 -4.81
N ILE A 67 -8.43 7.17 -3.71
CA ILE A 67 -7.84 7.62 -2.43
C ILE A 67 -6.41 7.04 -2.38
N PRO A 68 -5.41 7.71 -1.79
CA PRO A 68 -4.18 7.97 -2.54
C PRO A 68 -3.02 7.03 -2.26
N GLY A 69 -2.22 6.84 -3.29
CA GLY A 69 -0.81 6.50 -3.12
C GLY A 69 -0.06 7.71 -2.56
N PRO A 70 0.99 7.50 -1.76
CA PRO A 70 1.79 8.60 -1.23
C PRO A 70 2.40 9.42 -2.36
N THR A 71 2.41 10.74 -2.21
CA THR A 71 3.15 11.68 -3.07
C THR A 71 4.47 12.11 -2.43
N SER A 72 4.56 12.05 -1.10
CA SER A 72 5.81 12.25 -0.36
C SER A 72 5.92 11.30 0.82
N ILE A 73 7.11 10.75 1.00
CA ILE A 73 7.50 9.83 2.08
C ILE A 73 8.83 10.31 2.64
N VAL A 74 8.82 10.79 3.88
CA VAL A 74 10.05 11.21 4.56
C VAL A 74 10.26 10.32 5.77
N SER A 75 11.35 9.55 5.76
CA SER A 75 11.67 8.55 6.79
C SER A 75 12.94 8.94 7.55
N TYR A 76 12.78 9.55 8.73
CA TYR A 76 13.89 9.92 9.60
C TYR A 76 14.14 8.87 10.67
N ASN A 77 15.40 8.53 10.90
CA ASN A 77 15.81 7.56 11.90
C ASN A 77 16.99 8.10 12.71
N HIS A 78 17.01 7.88 14.02
CA HIS A 78 18.21 8.07 14.82
C HIS A 78 18.40 6.97 15.85
N LEU A 79 19.66 6.58 16.05
CA LEU A 79 20.11 5.51 16.94
C LEU A 79 21.54 5.75 17.41
N GLY A 80 21.90 5.20 18.56
CA GLY A 80 23.18 5.43 19.25
C GLY A 80 24.03 4.18 19.46
N ASN A 81 23.61 3.03 18.96
CA ASN A 81 24.37 1.78 19.00
C ASN A 81 25.46 1.75 17.91
N ASN A 82 26.22 0.65 17.85
CA ASN A 82 27.31 0.49 16.88
C ASN A 82 26.82 0.47 15.42
N ASP A 83 25.59 0.04 15.16
CA ASP A 83 24.99 0.16 13.81
C ASP A 83 24.86 1.63 13.41
N GLY A 84 24.30 2.47 14.30
CA GLY A 84 24.23 3.91 14.09
C GLY A 84 25.60 4.57 13.86
N MET A 85 26.61 4.16 14.63
CA MET A 85 27.98 4.65 14.49
C MET A 85 28.57 4.25 13.12
N ASN A 86 28.37 3.00 12.70
CA ASN A 86 28.84 2.54 11.40
C ASN A 86 28.12 3.26 10.24
N LEU A 87 26.81 3.50 10.37
CA LEU A 87 25.98 4.20 9.39
C LEU A 87 26.23 5.71 9.34
N SER A 88 27.06 6.29 10.23
CA SER A 88 27.45 7.70 10.10
C SER A 88 28.41 7.94 8.93
N ALA A 89 29.06 6.88 8.43
CA ALA A 89 29.89 6.96 7.23
C ALA A 89 29.01 6.95 5.95
N PRO A 90 29.24 7.85 4.98
CA PRO A 90 28.39 7.94 3.79
C PRO A 90 28.31 6.65 2.95
N GLN A 91 29.40 5.89 2.89
CA GLN A 91 29.46 4.66 2.09
C GLN A 91 28.57 3.55 2.65
N THR A 92 28.56 3.37 3.97
CA THR A 92 27.72 2.37 4.65
C THR A 92 26.26 2.82 4.69
N PHE A 93 26.02 4.13 4.85
CA PHE A 93 24.69 4.72 4.74
C PHE A 93 24.04 4.43 3.38
N ARG A 94 24.78 4.57 2.28
CA ARG A 94 24.26 4.38 0.91
C ARG A 94 23.62 3.01 0.70
N SER A 95 24.19 1.94 1.25
CA SER A 95 23.60 0.60 1.17
C SER A 95 22.25 0.51 1.90
N LYS A 96 22.13 1.18 3.04
CA LYS A 96 20.88 1.21 3.83
C LYS A 96 19.82 2.10 3.18
N GLU A 97 20.26 3.21 2.58
CA GLU A 97 19.39 4.11 1.81
C GLU A 97 18.73 3.38 0.64
N ILE A 98 19.52 2.70 -0.20
CA ILE A 98 19.00 1.95 -1.37
C ILE A 98 17.99 0.89 -0.92
N SER A 99 18.35 0.05 0.05
CA SER A 99 17.46 -1.03 0.52
C SER A 99 16.18 -0.51 1.18
N LYS A 100 16.21 0.66 1.83
CA LYS A 100 15.00 1.29 2.38
C LYS A 100 14.15 1.96 1.32
N SER A 101 14.77 2.53 0.28
CA SER A 101 14.08 3.26 -0.78
C SER A 101 13.27 2.32 -1.68
N ASN A 102 13.84 1.18 -2.06
CA ASN A 102 13.26 0.29 -3.08
C ASN A 102 11.95 -0.40 -2.66
N VAL A 103 11.52 -0.27 -1.40
CA VAL A 103 10.31 -0.93 -0.88
C VAL A 103 9.01 -0.34 -1.45
N VAL A 104 9.06 0.84 -2.05
CA VAL A 104 7.87 1.48 -2.63
C VAL A 104 7.76 1.27 -4.14
N ASP A 105 8.81 0.78 -4.81
CA ASP A 105 8.89 0.74 -6.28
C ASP A 105 7.86 -0.20 -6.90
N ASP A 106 7.66 -1.39 -6.32
CA ASP A 106 6.68 -2.37 -6.78
C ASP A 106 5.24 -1.89 -6.54
N MET A 107 5.02 -1.14 -5.45
CA MET A 107 3.72 -0.53 -5.14
C MET A 107 3.37 0.56 -6.15
N VAL A 108 4.30 1.47 -6.46
CA VAL A 108 4.14 2.51 -7.48
C VAL A 108 3.86 1.88 -8.85
N SER A 109 4.71 0.93 -9.26
CA SER A 109 4.60 0.23 -10.55
C SER A 109 3.29 -0.56 -10.69
N SER A 110 2.68 -0.97 -9.58
CA SER A 110 1.43 -1.74 -9.62
C SER A 110 0.19 -0.90 -9.93
N ASN A 111 0.29 0.43 -9.89
CA ASN A 111 -0.86 1.32 -10.05
C ASN A 111 -0.59 2.44 -11.07
N GLY A 112 -0.70 2.09 -12.36
CA GLY A 112 -0.60 3.04 -13.47
C GLY A 112 -1.76 4.03 -13.61
N ILE A 113 -2.73 4.04 -12.67
CA ILE A 113 -3.77 5.08 -12.59
C ILE A 113 -3.30 6.22 -11.68
N LEU A 114 -2.55 5.91 -10.63
CA LEU A 114 -2.05 6.89 -9.66
C LEU A 114 -0.69 7.47 -10.03
N TYR A 115 0.12 6.70 -10.74
CA TYR A 115 1.48 7.07 -11.11
C TYR A 115 1.65 6.91 -12.61
N GLU A 116 2.07 7.98 -13.27
CA GLU A 116 2.48 7.92 -14.66
C GLU A 116 3.76 7.06 -14.81
N PRO A 117 4.05 6.54 -16.03
CA PRO A 117 5.27 5.77 -16.25
C PRO A 117 6.54 6.54 -15.86
N GLY A 118 7.23 6.05 -14.82
CA GLY A 118 8.45 6.67 -14.28
C GLY A 118 8.21 7.76 -13.23
N GLU A 119 6.96 8.01 -12.85
CA GLU A 119 6.61 8.84 -11.70
C GLU A 119 6.89 8.09 -10.39
N HIS A 120 7.50 8.77 -9.44
CA HIS A 120 7.75 8.25 -8.10
C HIS A 120 7.44 9.34 -7.07
N PRO A 121 6.94 8.99 -5.88
CA PRO A 121 6.83 9.95 -4.80
C PRO A 121 8.21 10.46 -4.37
N ASP A 122 8.24 11.67 -3.84
CA ASP A 122 9.42 12.17 -3.13
C ASP A 122 9.72 11.23 -1.96
N HIS A 123 10.80 10.47 -2.03
CA HIS A 123 11.17 9.51 -0.98
C HIS A 123 12.55 9.87 -0.40
N VAL A 124 12.56 10.35 0.84
CA VAL A 124 13.77 10.78 1.53
C VAL A 124 14.01 9.93 2.76
N ILE A 125 15.20 9.35 2.86
CA ILE A 125 15.61 8.56 4.01
C ILE A 125 16.75 9.27 4.73
N VAL A 126 16.61 9.44 6.04
CA VAL A 126 17.64 10.04 6.88
C VAL A 126 17.97 9.09 8.02
N ILE A 127 19.27 8.89 8.28
CA ILE A 127 19.76 8.17 9.45
C ILE A 127 20.80 9.05 10.14
N LYS A 128 20.64 9.28 11.45
CA LYS A 128 21.59 10.05 12.26
C LYS A 128 22.07 9.25 13.46
N TYR A 129 23.37 9.34 13.72
CA TYR A 129 23.95 8.78 14.94
C TYR A 129 23.74 9.73 16.11
N VAL A 130 23.08 9.23 17.16
CA VAL A 130 22.78 9.98 18.40
C VAL A 130 23.12 9.09 19.59
N PRO A 131 24.32 9.21 20.19
CA PRO A 131 24.80 8.27 21.22
C PRO A 131 23.83 8.04 22.39
N TYR A 132 23.11 9.09 22.79
CA TYR A 132 22.22 9.07 23.96
C TYR A 132 21.13 7.99 23.90
N VAL A 133 20.59 7.70 22.70
CA VAL A 133 19.47 6.76 22.57
C VAL A 133 19.92 5.29 22.54
N GLY A 134 21.22 5.01 22.41
CA GLY A 134 21.75 3.64 22.38
C GLY A 134 21.04 2.76 21.34
N ASP A 135 20.61 1.57 21.76
CA ASP A 135 19.85 0.62 20.91
C ASP A 135 18.37 1.00 20.71
N SER A 136 17.86 1.97 21.49
CA SER A 136 16.50 2.47 21.44
C SER A 136 16.30 3.42 20.26
N LYS A 137 16.36 2.86 19.06
CA LYS A 137 16.18 3.53 17.78
C LYS A 137 14.82 4.25 17.73
N ARG A 138 14.84 5.50 17.27
CA ARG A 138 13.63 6.27 16.98
C ARG A 138 13.45 6.40 15.48
N ALA A 139 12.26 6.05 14.99
CA ALA A 139 11.83 6.29 13.63
C ALA A 139 10.72 7.35 13.63
N MET A 140 10.83 8.32 12.75
CA MET A 140 9.84 9.37 12.54
C MET A 140 9.56 9.41 11.04
N ASP A 141 8.35 9.04 10.66
CA ASP A 141 7.97 8.93 9.27
C ASP A 141 6.78 9.84 8.98
N GLU A 142 6.86 10.59 7.90
CA GLU A 142 5.77 11.40 7.38
C GLU A 142 5.37 10.87 6.01
N TYR A 143 4.08 10.56 5.85
CA TYR A 143 3.48 10.15 4.60
C TYR A 143 2.46 11.20 4.21
N THR A 144 2.71 11.91 3.13
CA THR A 144 1.76 12.87 2.55
C THR A 144 1.24 12.32 1.25
N SER A 145 -0.07 12.38 1.07
CA SER A 145 -0.77 11.83 -0.08
C SER A 145 -1.85 12.81 -0.56
N GLU A 146 -2.04 12.89 -1.88
CA GLU A 146 -3.07 13.73 -2.48
C GLU A 146 -4.40 12.98 -2.55
N ILE A 147 -5.29 13.24 -1.61
CA ILE A 147 -6.62 12.65 -1.59
C ILE A 147 -7.54 13.35 -2.61
N PHE A 148 -8.75 12.82 -2.70
CA PHE A 148 -9.80 13.33 -3.57
C PHE A 148 -9.94 14.87 -3.54
N MET A 149 -10.12 15.46 -4.73
CA MET A 149 -10.23 16.91 -4.98
C MET A 149 -8.99 17.76 -4.66
N GLY A 150 -7.79 17.20 -4.77
CA GLY A 150 -6.57 17.92 -4.40
C GLY A 150 -6.47 18.21 -2.89
N GLY A 151 -7.29 17.52 -2.08
CA GLY A 151 -7.08 17.50 -0.64
C GLY A 151 -5.77 16.80 -0.32
N LYS A 152 -5.22 17.05 0.87
CA LYS A 152 -4.01 16.38 1.33
C LYS A 152 -4.31 15.60 2.60
N SER A 153 -3.82 14.37 2.65
CA SER A 153 -3.78 13.55 3.87
C SER A 153 -2.33 13.38 4.26
N THR A 154 -2.03 13.73 5.51
CA THR A 154 -0.69 13.57 6.08
C THR A 154 -0.78 12.70 7.31
N ILE A 155 0.03 11.63 7.33
CA ILE A 155 0.18 10.72 8.45
C ILE A 155 1.59 10.89 9.00
N VAL A 156 1.69 11.28 10.26
CA VAL A 156 2.96 11.36 10.99
C VAL A 156 3.01 10.22 11.99
N MET A 157 4.07 9.42 11.92
CA MET A 157 4.31 8.30 12.81
C MET A 157 5.60 8.51 13.57
N HIS A 158 5.58 8.22 14.87
CA HIS A 158 6.78 8.13 15.69
C HIS A 158 6.83 6.75 16.33
N ASN A 159 7.90 6.00 16.05
CA ASN A 159 8.12 4.67 16.58
C ASN A 159 9.39 4.64 17.44
N THR A 160 9.27 4.07 18.63
CA THR A 160 10.41 3.76 19.51
C THR A 160 10.62 2.26 19.46
N CYS A 161 11.79 1.86 18.98
CA CYS A 161 12.13 0.48 18.76
C CYS A 161 13.44 0.15 19.46
N GLU A 162 13.45 -0.89 20.27
CA GLU A 162 14.71 -1.54 20.66
C GLU A 162 15.16 -2.40 19.47
N ASP A 163 16.11 -1.89 18.69
CA ASP A 163 16.42 -2.42 17.36
C ASP A 163 16.92 -3.87 17.42
N SER A 164 17.75 -4.18 18.42
CA SER A 164 18.24 -5.53 18.66
C SER A 164 17.12 -6.50 19.07
N LEU A 165 16.13 -6.03 19.87
CA LEU A 165 14.99 -6.86 20.28
C LEU A 165 14.03 -7.15 19.12
N LEU A 166 13.94 -6.26 18.13
CA LEU A 166 13.19 -6.53 16.90
C LEU A 166 13.98 -7.42 15.93
N ALA A 167 15.30 -7.27 15.83
CA ALA A 167 16.13 -8.01 14.90
C ALA A 167 16.37 -9.47 15.33
N ALA A 168 16.55 -9.73 16.62
CA ALA A 168 16.83 -11.08 17.15
C ALA A 168 15.80 -12.14 16.72
N PRO A 169 14.46 -11.94 16.89
CA PRO A 169 13.48 -12.94 16.45
C PRO A 169 13.45 -13.11 14.93
N ILE A 170 13.67 -12.04 14.15
CA ILE A 170 13.74 -12.13 12.69
C ILE A 170 14.88 -13.05 12.26
N ILE A 171 16.06 -12.96 12.92
CA ILE A 171 17.19 -13.85 12.65
C ILE A 171 16.83 -15.31 12.93
N LEU A 172 16.13 -15.58 14.04
CA LEU A 172 15.68 -16.93 14.38
C LEU A 172 14.73 -17.48 13.31
N ASP A 173 13.71 -16.70 12.92
CA ASP A 173 12.77 -17.09 11.88
C ASP A 173 13.47 -17.35 10.54
N LEU A 174 14.51 -16.57 10.22
CA LEU A 174 15.27 -16.71 8.99
C LEU A 174 16.02 -18.05 8.96
N VAL A 175 16.65 -18.43 10.08
CA VAL A 175 17.31 -19.74 10.21
C VAL A 175 16.31 -20.89 10.12
N LEU A 176 15.17 -20.77 10.82
CA LEU A 176 14.14 -21.82 10.84
C LEU A 176 13.52 -22.03 9.44
N LEU A 177 13.17 -20.95 8.75
CA LEU A 177 12.60 -21.04 7.39
C LEU A 177 13.65 -21.49 6.38
N ALA A 178 14.91 -21.06 6.51
CA ALA A 178 15.97 -21.51 5.64
C ALA A 178 16.21 -23.02 5.79
N GLU A 179 16.30 -23.51 7.02
CA GLU A 179 16.44 -24.94 7.30
C GLU A 179 15.25 -25.74 6.75
N LEU A 180 14.01 -25.29 7.03
CA LEU A 180 12.81 -25.94 6.51
C LEU A 180 12.79 -26.01 4.99
N SER A 181 13.23 -24.94 4.31
CA SER A 181 13.31 -24.88 2.85
C SER A 181 14.24 -25.96 2.28
N THR A 182 15.27 -26.39 3.03
CA THR A 182 16.15 -27.49 2.60
C THR A 182 15.49 -28.87 2.68
N ARG A 183 14.43 -29.01 3.49
CA ARG A 183 13.68 -30.27 3.67
C ARG A 183 12.52 -30.43 2.70
N ILE A 184 12.07 -29.33 2.08
CA ILE A 184 10.97 -29.36 1.12
C ILE A 184 11.52 -29.77 -0.25
N GLN A 185 10.87 -30.76 -0.85
CA GLN A 185 11.15 -31.20 -2.21
C GLN A 185 9.88 -31.11 -3.06
N LEU A 186 10.04 -30.66 -4.29
CA LEU A 186 8.97 -30.42 -5.25
C LEU A 186 9.17 -31.32 -6.47
N LYS A 187 8.07 -31.62 -7.15
CA LYS A 187 8.07 -32.44 -8.36
C LYS A 187 6.87 -32.03 -9.20
N SER A 188 7.11 -31.69 -10.47
CA SER A 188 6.02 -31.42 -11.41
C SER A 188 5.36 -32.72 -11.86
N GLU A 189 4.10 -32.64 -12.27
CA GLU A 189 3.39 -33.78 -12.85
C GLU A 189 4.11 -34.22 -14.14
N GLY A 190 4.47 -35.51 -14.21
CA GLY A 190 5.23 -36.07 -15.33
C GLY A 190 6.76 -36.04 -15.17
N GLU A 191 7.32 -35.37 -14.16
CA GLU A 191 8.73 -35.54 -13.82
C GLU A 191 8.96 -36.90 -13.14
N GLU A 192 10.20 -37.41 -13.15
CA GLU A 192 10.54 -38.63 -12.40
C GLU A 192 11.08 -38.30 -11.00
N LYS A 193 11.92 -37.26 -10.91
CA LYS A 193 12.71 -36.92 -9.72
C LYS A 193 12.18 -35.69 -9.02
N PHE A 194 12.28 -35.70 -7.70
CA PHE A 194 12.08 -34.52 -6.88
C PHE A 194 13.30 -33.59 -6.97
N HIS A 195 13.06 -32.30 -6.86
CA HIS A 195 14.08 -31.25 -6.81
C HIS A 195 13.81 -30.30 -5.63
N SER A 196 14.87 -29.65 -5.14
CA SER A 196 14.76 -28.62 -4.10
C SER A 196 14.29 -27.29 -4.69
N PHE A 197 14.00 -26.32 -3.82
CA PHE A 197 13.82 -24.93 -4.26
C PHE A 197 15.03 -24.40 -5.05
N HIS A 198 14.76 -23.35 -5.82
CA HIS A 198 15.81 -22.55 -6.45
C HIS A 198 16.80 -22.02 -5.38
N PRO A 199 18.12 -21.95 -5.66
CA PRO A 199 19.11 -21.51 -4.67
C PRO A 199 18.84 -20.14 -4.04
N VAL A 200 18.21 -19.25 -4.80
CA VAL A 200 17.64 -18.00 -4.27
C VAL A 200 16.27 -18.32 -3.64
N ALA A 201 16.27 -18.48 -2.32
CA ALA A 201 15.09 -18.83 -1.53
C ALA A 201 14.15 -17.62 -1.33
N THR A 202 13.25 -17.41 -2.29
CA THR A 202 12.25 -16.30 -2.26
C THR A 202 11.32 -16.37 -1.06
N ILE A 203 11.11 -17.56 -0.46
CA ILE A 203 10.34 -17.75 0.77
C ILE A 203 10.85 -16.91 1.95
N LEU A 204 12.13 -16.54 1.95
CA LEU A 204 12.74 -15.72 2.99
C LEU A 204 12.45 -14.22 2.81
N SER A 205 11.78 -13.82 1.72
CA SER A 205 11.54 -12.41 1.40
C SER A 205 10.83 -11.65 2.50
N TYR A 206 9.91 -12.32 3.22
CA TYR A 206 9.15 -11.79 4.36
C TYR A 206 10.04 -11.20 5.47
N LEU A 207 11.27 -11.72 5.63
CA LEU A 207 12.20 -11.36 6.70
C LEU A 207 13.31 -10.41 6.23
N THR A 208 13.27 -9.98 4.96
CA THR A 208 14.35 -9.18 4.34
C THR A 208 13.81 -7.90 3.73
N LYS A 209 14.58 -6.81 3.84
CA LYS A 209 14.14 -5.49 3.33
C LYS A 209 14.25 -5.36 1.81
N ALA A 210 15.26 -5.98 1.21
CA ALA A 210 15.51 -5.99 -0.23
C ALA A 210 15.68 -7.45 -0.68
N PRO A 211 14.58 -8.17 -0.93
CA PRO A 211 14.64 -9.59 -1.21
C PRO A 211 15.33 -9.87 -2.54
N LEU A 212 16.23 -10.84 -2.54
CA LEU A 212 16.83 -11.36 -3.75
C LEU A 212 15.85 -12.33 -4.42
N VAL A 213 15.70 -12.21 -5.73
CA VAL A 213 14.79 -13.05 -6.52
C VAL A 213 15.54 -13.69 -7.71
N PRO A 214 15.07 -14.86 -8.22
CA PRO A 214 15.64 -15.48 -9.42
C PRO A 214 15.63 -14.52 -10.62
N PRO A 215 16.60 -14.64 -11.55
CA PRO A 215 16.64 -13.80 -12.76
C PRO A 215 15.32 -13.86 -13.55
N GLY A 216 14.82 -12.70 -13.95
CA GLY A 216 13.57 -12.57 -14.72
C GLY A 216 12.28 -12.66 -13.90
N THR A 217 12.36 -12.77 -12.57
CA THR A 217 11.19 -12.75 -11.69
C THR A 217 11.00 -11.39 -11.02
N PRO A 218 9.75 -10.93 -10.80
CA PRO A 218 9.50 -9.65 -10.15
C PRO A 218 9.79 -9.70 -8.66
N VAL A 219 10.23 -8.57 -8.12
CA VAL A 219 10.37 -8.35 -6.67
C VAL A 219 9.00 -7.96 -6.10
N VAL A 220 8.63 -8.55 -4.96
CA VAL A 220 7.42 -8.20 -4.21
C VAL A 220 7.83 -7.78 -2.81
N ASN A 221 7.63 -6.52 -2.44
CA ASN A 221 7.96 -5.97 -1.12
C ASN A 221 6.76 -5.91 -0.17
N ALA A 222 5.53 -6.00 -0.69
CA ALA A 222 4.31 -5.96 0.11
C ALA A 222 4.28 -7.11 1.14
N LEU A 223 4.47 -6.76 2.42
CA LEU A 223 4.62 -7.71 3.52
C LEU A 223 3.44 -8.69 3.66
N SER A 224 2.21 -8.22 3.43
CA SER A 224 1.01 -9.06 3.47
C SER A 224 1.00 -10.13 2.37
N LYS A 225 1.46 -9.79 1.16
CA LYS A 225 1.59 -10.75 0.05
C LYS A 225 2.68 -11.78 0.34
N GLN A 226 3.80 -11.34 0.89
CA GLN A 226 4.90 -12.24 1.29
C GLN A 226 4.45 -13.21 2.41
N ARG A 227 3.66 -12.72 3.38
CA ARG A 227 3.06 -13.57 4.41
C ARG A 227 2.08 -14.58 3.83
N ALA A 228 1.18 -14.14 2.95
CA ALA A 228 0.22 -15.01 2.29
C ALA A 228 0.91 -16.08 1.43
N MET A 229 2.01 -15.75 0.76
CA MET A 229 2.86 -16.72 0.07
C MET A 229 3.38 -17.78 1.05
N LEU A 230 3.99 -17.36 2.17
CA LEU A 230 4.51 -18.28 3.18
C LEU A 230 3.41 -19.20 3.72
N GLU A 231 2.27 -18.63 4.09
CA GLU A 231 1.11 -19.38 4.60
C GLU A 231 0.62 -20.41 3.58
N ASN A 232 0.46 -20.01 2.31
CA ASN A 232 -0.02 -20.90 1.26
C ASN A 232 0.98 -22.01 0.93
N ILE A 233 2.30 -21.77 1.04
CA ILE A 233 3.31 -22.82 0.93
C ILE A 233 3.16 -23.83 2.07
N MET A 234 3.02 -23.36 3.32
CA MET A 234 2.84 -24.25 4.47
C MET A 234 1.55 -25.07 4.39
N ARG A 235 0.45 -24.45 3.92
CA ARG A 235 -0.83 -25.11 3.66
C ARG A 235 -0.69 -26.20 2.60
N ALA A 236 0.02 -25.92 1.51
CA ALA A 236 0.30 -26.90 0.47
C ALA A 236 1.10 -28.10 1.03
N CYS A 237 2.08 -27.87 1.91
CA CYS A 237 2.83 -28.95 2.57
C CYS A 237 1.96 -29.89 3.41
N VAL A 238 0.80 -29.44 3.89
CA VAL A 238 -0.16 -30.26 4.66
C VAL A 238 -1.39 -30.67 3.84
N GLY A 239 -1.38 -30.46 2.52
CA GLY A 239 -2.46 -30.87 1.62
C GLY A 239 -3.72 -29.99 1.65
N LEU A 240 -3.61 -28.75 2.14
CA LEU A 240 -4.70 -27.77 2.15
C LEU A 240 -4.63 -26.86 0.93
N ALA A 241 -5.80 -26.50 0.41
CA ALA A 241 -5.91 -25.51 -0.66
C ALA A 241 -5.46 -24.11 -0.18
N PRO A 242 -4.99 -23.23 -1.08
CA PRO A 242 -4.66 -21.86 -0.76
C PRO A 242 -5.84 -21.09 -0.14
N GLU A 243 -5.54 -20.19 0.79
CA GLU A 243 -6.54 -19.31 1.36
C GLU A 243 -7.01 -18.28 0.32
N ASN A 244 -8.32 -18.23 0.09
CA ASN A 244 -8.93 -17.39 -0.95
C ASN A 244 -9.79 -16.26 -0.37
N ASN A 245 -10.12 -16.30 0.91
CA ASN A 245 -10.91 -15.29 1.62
C ASN A 245 -12.31 -15.01 1.02
N MET A 246 -12.88 -15.93 0.23
CA MET A 246 -14.17 -15.67 -0.42
C MET A 246 -15.38 -15.83 0.53
N ILE A 247 -15.26 -16.66 1.57
CA ILE A 247 -16.27 -16.82 2.64
C ILE A 247 -17.69 -17.07 2.07
N LEU A 248 -17.80 -17.86 0.99
CA LEU A 248 -19.04 -18.03 0.22
C LEU A 248 -20.11 -18.88 0.93
N GLU A 249 -19.77 -19.41 2.09
CA GLU A 249 -20.58 -20.29 2.92
C GLU A 249 -21.56 -19.46 3.77
N TYR A 250 -21.27 -18.17 4.00
CA TYR A 250 -22.08 -17.22 4.77
C TYR A 250 -22.95 -16.35 3.86
N LYS A 251 -23.82 -16.99 3.08
CA LYS A 251 -24.81 -16.29 2.24
C LYS A 251 -25.92 -15.65 3.04
#